data_AF-A0A7S1B4T9-F1
#
_entry.id   AF-A0A7S1B4T9-F1
#
_cell.length_a   1.000
_cell.length_b   1.000
_cell.length_c   1.000
_cell.angle_alpha   90.00
_cell.angle_beta   90.00
_cell.angle_gamma   90.00
#
_symmetry.space_group_name_H-M   'P 1'
#
loop_
_entity.id
_entity.type
_entity.pdbx_description
1 polymer ?
#
loop_
_entity_poly.entity_id
_entity_poly.type
_entity_poly.pdbx_seq_one_letter_code
_entity_poly.pdbx_strand_id
1 'polypeptide(L)'
;ENLDSPGFFVHWPFHKKYYYAYKGSLTIPPCSEIVYWFIMDEPLKISKRQLLELQILVASYLDNNCNLSTYANGLGHVNRPIQRHDKHEVHHCDRGDYNRRKLRKRRRELRKSQKNN
;
A
#
# COMPACT_ATOMS: atom_id res chain seq x y z
N GLU A 1 -3.66 9.55 8.41
CA GLU A 1 -5.01 9.65 9.00
C GLU A 1 -5.41 8.30 9.61
N ASN A 2 -6.14 8.29 10.74
CA ASN A 2 -6.40 7.07 11.50
C ASN A 2 -7.48 6.20 10.83
N LEU A 3 -7.14 4.95 10.48
CA LEU A 3 -8.07 3.89 10.02
C LEU A 3 -9.14 3.47 11.06
N ASP A 4 -9.20 4.16 12.20
CA ASP A 4 -10.12 3.91 13.32
C ASP A 4 -11.13 5.06 13.52
N SER A 5 -11.21 6.02 12.58
CA SER A 5 -12.18 7.12 12.64
C SER A 5 -13.62 6.57 12.57
N PRO A 6 -14.54 7.03 13.43
CA PRO A 6 -15.96 6.67 13.34
C PRO A 6 -16.51 7.07 11.96
N GLY A 7 -16.98 6.11 11.18
CA GLY A 7 -17.51 6.32 9.82
C GLY A 7 -16.63 5.80 8.69
N PHE A 8 -15.35 5.46 8.95
CA PHE A 8 -14.49 4.81 7.95
C PHE A 8 -14.48 3.30 8.17
N PHE A 9 -15.37 2.60 7.49
CA PHE A 9 -15.36 1.14 7.45
C PHE A 9 -14.49 0.70 6.28
N VAL A 10 -13.37 0.06 6.59
CA VAL A 10 -12.60 -0.68 5.59
C VAL A 10 -13.46 -1.86 5.14
N HIS A 11 -14.14 -1.70 4.01
CA HIS A 11 -15.02 -2.74 3.47
C HIS A 11 -14.21 -3.92 2.93
N TRP A 12 -14.83 -5.10 2.90
CA TRP A 12 -14.33 -6.29 2.22
C TRP A 12 -13.82 -5.92 0.82
N PRO A 13 -12.62 -6.36 0.39
CA PRO A 13 -11.80 -7.45 0.90
C PRO A 13 -10.76 -7.07 1.98
N PHE A 14 -10.72 -5.82 2.43
CA PHE A 14 -9.62 -5.30 3.24
C PHE A 14 -9.87 -5.37 4.76
N HIS A 15 -10.73 -6.29 5.22
CA HIS A 15 -11.07 -6.40 6.65
C HIS A 15 -9.88 -6.78 7.55
N LYS A 16 -8.83 -7.38 6.99
CA LYS A 16 -7.59 -7.62 7.73
C LYS A 16 -6.83 -6.31 7.88
N LYS A 17 -6.44 -6.01 9.11
CA LYS A 17 -5.78 -4.74 9.47
C LYS A 17 -4.26 -4.85 9.51
N TYR A 18 -3.70 -5.98 9.06
CA TYR A 18 -2.28 -6.25 9.17
C TYR A 18 -1.56 -5.79 7.91
N TYR A 19 -0.38 -5.23 8.11
CA TYR A 19 0.39 -4.60 7.04
C TYR A 19 1.85 -4.44 7.43
N TYR A 20 2.69 -4.31 6.42
CA TYR A 20 4.04 -3.77 6.53
C TYR A 20 4.01 -2.27 6.24
N ALA A 21 4.68 -1.48 7.05
CA ALA A 21 4.80 -0.04 6.86
C ALA A 21 6.27 0.39 6.81
N TYR A 22 6.58 1.28 5.87
CA TYR A 22 7.91 1.86 5.73
C TYR A 22 7.85 3.22 5.03
N LYS A 23 8.85 4.08 5.29
CA LYS A 23 9.05 5.31 4.52
C LYS A 23 9.79 4.96 3.24
N GLY A 24 9.37 5.51 2.11
CA GLY A 24 9.99 5.25 0.82
C GLY A 24 9.69 6.34 -0.20
N SER A 25 9.84 5.98 -1.48
CA SER A 25 9.70 6.92 -2.58
C SER A 25 8.51 6.64 -3.47
N LEU A 26 8.22 7.59 -4.36
CA LEU A 26 7.45 7.33 -5.58
C LEU A 26 8.14 6.24 -6.41
N THR A 27 7.36 5.36 -7.04
CA THR A 27 7.84 4.31 -7.95
C THR A 27 7.98 4.79 -9.39
N ILE A 28 7.64 6.05 -9.64
CA ILE A 28 7.73 6.76 -10.92
C ILE A 28 8.55 8.05 -10.72
N PRO A 29 9.27 8.56 -11.73
CA PRO A 29 9.92 9.87 -11.65
C PRO A 29 8.96 10.97 -11.15
N PRO A 30 9.43 11.90 -10.29
CA PRO A 30 10.82 12.17 -9.92
C PRO A 30 11.39 11.31 -8.77
N CYS A 31 10.73 10.22 -8.36
CA CYS A 31 11.23 9.30 -7.33
C CYS A 31 11.46 9.94 -5.94
N SER A 32 10.72 10.99 -5.59
CA SER A 32 10.85 11.69 -4.30
C SER A 32 10.52 10.78 -3.10
N GLU A 33 11.33 10.86 -2.03
CA GLU A 33 11.18 10.10 -0.77
C GLU A 33 10.14 10.72 0.17
N ILE A 34 8.91 10.85 -0.31
CA ILE A 34 7.80 11.51 0.40
C ILE A 34 6.66 10.55 0.76
N VAL A 35 6.82 9.26 0.49
CA VAL A 35 5.74 8.27 0.59
C VAL A 35 5.87 7.47 1.87
N TYR A 36 4.76 7.33 2.60
CA TYR A 36 4.60 6.37 3.67
C TYR A 36 3.80 5.18 3.13
N TRP A 37 4.49 4.07 2.88
CA TRP A 37 3.87 2.87 2.33
C TRP A 37 3.20 2.04 3.42
N PHE A 38 2.02 1.51 3.11
CA PHE A 38 1.29 0.53 3.90
C PHE A 38 0.93 -0.63 2.98
N ILE A 39 1.66 -1.74 3.09
CA ILE A 39 1.50 -2.92 2.24
C ILE A 39 0.74 -3.98 3.03
N MET A 40 -0.47 -4.30 2.59
CA MET A 40 -1.29 -5.34 3.22
C MET A 40 -0.54 -6.68 3.22
N ASP A 41 -0.58 -7.39 4.34
CA ASP A 41 0.11 -8.67 4.51
C ASP A 41 -0.59 -9.83 3.75
N GLU A 42 -1.89 -9.68 3.49
CA GLU A 42 -2.68 -10.61 2.69
C GLU A 42 -2.95 -10.07 1.28
N PRO A 43 -2.58 -10.82 0.23
CA PRO A 43 -2.87 -10.42 -1.14
C PRO A 43 -4.35 -10.63 -1.50
N LEU A 44 -4.89 -9.72 -2.31
CA LEU A 44 -6.18 -9.92 -2.95
C LEU A 44 -6.08 -11.00 -4.03
N LYS A 45 -6.98 -11.97 -3.99
CA LYS A 45 -7.07 -13.03 -5.01
C LYS A 45 -7.90 -12.54 -6.19
N ILE A 46 -7.38 -12.76 -7.40
CA ILE A 46 -8.09 -12.54 -8.66
C ILE A 46 -8.16 -13.83 -9.47
N SER A 47 -9.15 -13.94 -10.35
CA SER A 47 -9.26 -15.05 -11.30
C SER A 47 -8.18 -14.97 -12.39
N LYS A 48 -7.87 -16.10 -13.01
CA LYS A 48 -6.96 -16.16 -14.17
C LYS A 48 -7.42 -15.27 -15.33
N ARG A 49 -8.74 -15.17 -15.55
CA ARG A 49 -9.33 -14.32 -16.59
C ARG A 49 -9.03 -12.83 -16.32
N GLN A 50 -9.24 -12.37 -15.09
CA GLN A 50 -8.94 -10.98 -14.71
C GLN A 50 -7.45 -10.67 -14.86
N LEU A 51 -6.57 -11.61 -14.50
CA LEU A 51 -5.13 -11.44 -14.69
C LEU A 51 -4.77 -11.25 -16.17
N LEU A 52 -5.35 -12.07 -17.06
CA LEU A 52 -5.12 -11.97 -18.49
C LEU A 52 -5.63 -10.64 -19.06
N GLU A 53 -6.85 -10.21 -18.68
CA GLU A 53 -7.42 -8.93 -19.10
C GLU A 53 -6.53 -7.75 -18.68
N LEU A 54 -6.00 -7.76 -17.44
CA LEU A 54 -5.05 -6.75 -16.98
C LEU A 54 -3.75 -6.75 -17.79
N GLN A 55 -3.20 -7.93 -18.12
CA GLN A 55 -1.99 -8.03 -18.92
C GLN A 55 -2.18 -7.43 -20.33
N ILE A 56 -3.32 -7.68 -20.97
CA ILE A 56 -3.64 -7.13 -22.30
C ILE A 56 -3.72 -5.61 -22.26
N LEU A 57 -4.39 -5.04 -21.24
CA LEU A 57 -4.52 -3.59 -21.08
C LEU A 57 -3.17 -2.89 -20.88
N VAL A 58 -2.23 -3.56 -20.20
CA VAL A 58 -0.88 -3.05 -19.98
C VAL A 58 -0.01 -3.20 -21.23
N ALA A 59 -0.14 -4.34 -21.92
CA ALA A 59 0.69 -4.69 -23.05
C ALA A 59 0.35 -3.93 -24.33
N SER A 60 -0.88 -3.44 -24.49
CA SER A 60 -1.32 -2.79 -25.73
C SER A 60 -2.35 -1.69 -25.52
N TYR A 61 -2.12 -0.53 -26.12
CA TYR A 61 -3.09 0.54 -26.29
C TYR A 61 -2.91 1.22 -27.65
N LEU A 62 -3.91 1.95 -28.14
CA LEU A 62 -3.77 2.81 -29.31
C LEU A 62 -3.37 4.21 -28.88
N ASP A 63 -2.29 4.74 -29.44
CA ASP A 63 -1.88 6.12 -29.21
C ASP A 63 -2.77 7.13 -29.96
N ASN A 64 -2.46 8.43 -29.82
CA ASN A 64 -3.21 9.51 -30.48
C ASN A 64 -3.19 9.44 -32.01
N ASN A 65 -2.30 8.65 -32.59
CA ASN A 65 -2.15 8.44 -34.04
C ASN A 65 -2.72 7.09 -34.47
N CYS A 66 -3.49 6.40 -33.61
CA CYS A 66 -4.05 5.08 -33.83
C CYS A 66 -2.98 3.98 -34.07
N ASN A 67 -1.76 4.16 -33.55
CA ASN A 67 -0.73 3.13 -33.61
C ASN A 67 -0.76 2.27 -32.33
N LEU A 68 -0.46 0.98 -32.51
CA LEU A 68 -0.30 0.07 -31.38
C LEU A 68 0.94 0.46 -30.57
N SER A 69 0.74 0.78 -29.29
CA SER A 69 1.76 1.16 -28.32
C SER A 69 1.59 0.35 -27.03
N THR A 70 2.56 0.44 -26.11
CA THR A 70 2.56 -0.29 -24.85
C THR A 70 3.10 0.57 -23.71
N TYR A 71 2.53 0.42 -22.51
CA TYR A 71 3.10 1.04 -21.30
C TYR A 71 4.23 0.21 -20.71
N ALA A 72 4.34 -1.04 -21.13
CA ALA A 72 5.37 -1.95 -20.68
C ALA A 72 6.74 -1.62 -21.28
N ASN A 73 7.80 -1.94 -20.55
CA ASN A 73 9.15 -1.91 -21.09
C ASN A 73 9.37 -3.07 -22.09
N GLY A 74 10.57 -3.17 -22.69
CA GLY A 74 10.90 -4.24 -23.64
C GLY A 74 10.82 -5.68 -23.10
N LEU A 75 10.61 -5.86 -21.78
CA LEU A 75 10.37 -7.16 -21.13
C LEU A 75 8.89 -7.39 -20.79
N GLY A 76 7.99 -6.48 -21.15
CA GLY A 76 6.58 -6.57 -20.80
C GLY A 76 6.24 -6.13 -19.36
N HIS A 77 7.17 -5.47 -18.67
CA HIS A 77 6.97 -5.02 -17.28
C HIS A 77 6.65 -3.53 -17.19
N VAL A 78 5.70 -3.18 -16.31
CA VAL A 78 5.37 -1.78 -15.94
C VAL A 78 5.86 -1.39 -14.54
N ASN A 79 6.46 -2.34 -13.83
CA ASN A 79 6.84 -2.15 -12.44
C ASN A 79 8.30 -1.73 -12.34
N ARG A 80 8.60 -0.75 -11.47
CA ARG A 80 9.96 -0.41 -11.09
C ARG A 80 10.65 -1.62 -10.44
N PRO A 81 11.91 -1.95 -10.78
CA PRO A 81 12.66 -3.04 -10.14
C PRO A 81 12.81 -2.85 -8.63
N ILE A 82 12.98 -3.95 -7.90
CA ILE A 82 13.22 -3.92 -6.45
C ILE A 82 14.48 -3.09 -6.16
N GLN A 83 14.36 -2.16 -5.23
CA GLN A 83 15.44 -1.28 -4.79
C GLN A 83 16.08 -1.84 -3.51
N ARG A 84 17.35 -1.50 -3.25
CA ARG A 84 18.04 -1.91 -2.02
C ARG A 84 17.37 -1.29 -0.80
N HIS A 85 17.26 -2.07 0.28
CA HIS A 85 16.43 -1.75 1.44
C HIS A 85 17.22 -1.27 2.67
N ASP A 86 18.55 -1.19 2.60
CA ASP A 86 19.43 -1.03 3.77
C ASP A 86 19.22 0.27 4.60
N LYS A 87 18.40 1.22 4.10
CA LYS A 87 18.17 2.54 4.73
C LYS A 87 16.87 2.68 5.52
N HIS A 88 15.87 1.84 5.28
CA HIS A 88 14.52 2.04 5.83
C HIS A 88 14.16 0.93 6.81
N GLU A 89 13.68 1.32 7.99
CA GLU A 89 13.07 0.37 8.92
C GLU A 89 11.68 -0.03 8.40
N VAL A 90 11.38 -1.34 8.44
CA VAL A 90 10.06 -1.88 8.13
C VAL A 90 9.39 -2.30 9.41
N HIS A 91 8.21 -1.72 9.66
CA HIS A 91 7.35 -2.10 10.77
C HIS A 91 6.29 -3.09 10.27
N HIS A 92 6.17 -4.24 10.93
CA HIS A 92 5.07 -5.19 10.69
C HIS A 92 4.00 -4.99 11.76
N CYS A 93 2.80 -4.58 11.36
CA CYS A 93 1.64 -4.45 12.23
C CYS A 93 0.82 -5.73 12.15
N ASP A 94 0.78 -6.49 13.23
CA ASP A 94 0.16 -7.82 13.26
C ASP A 94 -0.94 -7.93 14.33
N ARG A 95 -1.45 -9.15 14.54
CA ARG A 95 -2.51 -9.42 15.52
C ARG A 95 -2.14 -8.97 16.94
N GLY A 96 -0.88 -9.07 17.33
CA GLY A 96 -0.36 -8.69 18.64
C GLY A 96 -0.50 -7.19 18.91
N ASP A 97 -0.42 -6.36 17.88
CA ASP A 97 -0.53 -4.91 17.99
C ASP A 97 -1.97 -4.43 18.25
N TYR A 98 -2.95 -5.18 17.75
CA TYR A 98 -4.38 -4.84 17.86
C TYR A 98 -5.04 -5.27 19.19
N ASN A 99 -4.26 -5.57 20.23
CA ASN A 99 -4.81 -5.89 21.55
C ASN A 99 -5.68 -4.73 22.08
N ARG A 100 -7.02 -4.91 22.07
CA ARG A 100 -8.01 -3.88 22.46
C ARG A 100 -7.75 -3.27 23.84
N ARG A 101 -7.25 -4.05 24.81
CA ARG A 101 -6.91 -3.54 26.14
C ARG A 101 -5.68 -2.64 26.09
N LYS A 102 -4.64 -3.05 25.34
CA LYS A 102 -3.42 -2.26 25.09
C LYS A 102 -3.75 -0.95 24.36
N LEU A 103 -4.57 -1.01 23.30
CA LEU A 103 -5.04 0.17 22.56
C LEU A 103 -5.82 1.15 23.45
N ARG A 104 -6.74 0.64 24.29
CA ARG A 104 -7.48 1.48 25.25
C ARG A 104 -6.58 2.16 26.26
N LYS A 105 -5.56 1.45 26.77
CA LYS A 105 -4.57 2.02 27.69
C LYS A 105 -3.76 3.14 27.03
N ARG A 106 -3.21 2.88 25.83
CA ARG A 106 -2.42 3.85 25.06
C ARG A 106 -3.22 5.12 24.71
N ARG A 107 -4.48 4.98 24.30
CA ARG A 107 -5.37 6.13 24.05
C ARG A 107 -5.63 6.97 25.31
N ARG A 108 -5.74 6.34 26.48
CA ARG A 108 -5.89 7.06 27.76
C ARG A 108 -4.61 7.83 28.11
N GLU A 109 -3.44 7.25 27.88
CA GLU A 109 -2.15 7.88 28.14
C GLU A 109 -1.90 9.08 27.22
N LEU A 110 -2.16 8.96 25.92
CA LEU A 110 -2.09 10.08 24.97
C LEU A 110 -2.99 11.25 25.35
N ARG A 111 -4.25 10.96 25.75
CA ARG A 111 -5.19 11.98 26.22
C ARG A 111 -4.73 12.67 27.51
N LYS A 112 -3.99 11.98 28.38
CA LYS A 112 -3.40 12.57 29.59
C LYS A 112 -2.21 13.45 29.25
N SER A 113 -1.33 13.01 28.35
CA SER A 113 -0.18 13.79 27.86
C SER A 113 -0.61 15.09 27.19
N GLN A 114 -1.67 15.07 26.39
CA GLN A 114 -2.21 16.28 25.73
C GLN A 114 -2.94 17.24 26.68
N LYS A 115 -3.31 16.80 27.88
CA LYS A 115 -3.91 17.68 28.91
C LYS A 115 -2.87 18.29 29.87
N ASN A 116 -1.66 17.76 29.86
CA ASN A 116 -0.55 18.21 30.72
C ASN A 116 0.45 19.10 29.95
N ASN A 117 0.09 19.51 28.72
CA ASN A 117 0.75 20.50 27.88
C ASN A 117 -0.27 21.61 27.61
#